data_AF-A0A4Y4AWW8-F1
#
_entry.id   AF-A0A4Y4AWW8-F1
#
_cell.length_a   1.000
_cell.length_b   1.000
_cell.length_c   1.000
_cell.angle_alpha   90.00
_cell.angle_beta   90.00
_cell.angle_gamma   90.00
#
_symmetry.space_group_name_H-M   'P 1'
#
loop_
_entity.id
_entity.type
_entity.pdbx_description
1 polymer ?
#
loop_
_entity_poly.entity_id
_entity_poly.type
_entity_poly.pdbx_seq_one_letter_code
_entity_poly.pdbx_strand_id
1 'polypeptide(L)'
;MECQMAGYEHNRADQKGETDYQNFQKAFDLFPWNEQIKKANKYPDKASPTITTSDLKNEKVFWISMAENGNESGYIIGYIYPKEKKTFLGFGKTKTIRWLEMFTVEDKNKVDELIKLFFNRDYSSFETSIRKLDDFGQMESEDLAK
;
A
#
# COMPACT_ATOMS: atom_id res chain seq x y z
N MET A 1 -7.84 -0.53 9.43
CA MET A 1 -6.72 -1.45 9.16
C MET A 1 -7.29 -2.77 8.67
N GLU A 2 -6.66 -3.32 7.65
CA GLU A 2 -7.03 -4.57 7.02
C GLU A 2 -5.78 -5.43 6.80
N CYS A 3 -5.95 -6.74 6.84
CA CYS A 3 -4.89 -7.70 6.57
C CYS A 3 -5.34 -8.73 5.54
N GLN A 4 -4.57 -8.91 4.48
CA GLN A 4 -4.74 -9.99 3.51
C GLN A 4 -3.64 -11.03 3.74
N MET A 5 -4.05 -12.28 3.89
CA MET A 5 -3.13 -13.41 4.02
C MET A 5 -2.94 -14.07 2.66
N ALA A 6 -1.81 -14.76 2.48
CA ALA A 6 -1.54 -15.51 1.28
C ALA A 6 -2.64 -16.55 1.01
N GLY A 7 -3.05 -16.64 -0.26
CA GLY A 7 -4.10 -17.57 -0.70
C GLY A 7 -5.53 -17.04 -0.55
N TYR A 8 -5.72 -15.82 -0.02
CA TYR A 8 -7.03 -15.16 -0.05
C TYR A 8 -7.41 -14.78 -1.49
N GLU A 9 -8.71 -14.71 -1.77
CA GLU A 9 -9.18 -14.01 -2.97
C GLU A 9 -8.77 -12.53 -2.89
N HIS A 10 -8.49 -11.89 -4.02
CA HIS A 10 -8.05 -10.49 -4.05
C HIS A 10 -9.02 -9.52 -3.36
N ASN A 11 -10.31 -9.86 -3.31
CA ASN A 11 -11.36 -9.07 -2.66
C ASN A 11 -11.61 -9.42 -1.18
N ARG A 12 -10.81 -10.31 -0.59
CA ARG A 12 -10.96 -10.76 0.79
C ARG A 12 -9.83 -10.22 1.66
N ALA A 13 -10.20 -9.60 2.77
CA ALA A 13 -9.29 -9.14 3.82
C ALA A 13 -9.93 -9.33 5.21
N ASP A 14 -9.09 -9.51 6.23
CA ASP A 14 -9.51 -9.47 7.63
C ASP A 14 -9.61 -8.00 8.08
N GLN A 15 -10.83 -7.56 8.38
CA GLN A 15 -11.09 -6.23 8.92
C GLN A 15 -10.69 -6.17 10.40
N LYS A 16 -9.77 -5.26 10.74
CA LYS A 16 -9.31 -5.05 12.12
C LYS A 16 -9.85 -3.75 12.74
N GLY A 17 -10.53 -2.92 11.95
CA GLY A 17 -11.12 -1.66 12.41
C GLY A 17 -10.13 -0.50 12.47
N GLU A 18 -10.48 0.54 13.22
CA GLU A 18 -9.62 1.71 13.45
C GLU A 18 -8.32 1.31 14.15
N THR A 19 -7.21 1.96 13.80
CA THR A 19 -5.88 1.71 14.38
C THR A 19 -5.13 3.01 14.54
N ASP A 20 -4.20 3.03 15.49
CA ASP A 20 -3.18 4.07 15.62
C ASP A 20 -1.82 3.58 15.07
N TYR A 21 -0.83 4.49 15.13
CA TYR A 21 0.54 4.23 14.70
C TYR A 21 1.18 3.04 15.44
N GLN A 22 1.05 2.97 16.76
CA GLN A 22 1.71 1.96 17.58
C GLN A 22 1.15 0.57 17.28
N ASN A 23 -0.18 0.47 17.16
CA ASN A 23 -0.88 -0.76 16.84
C ASN A 23 -0.61 -1.23 15.41
N PHE A 24 -0.56 -0.31 14.44
CA PHE A 24 -0.22 -0.65 13.05
C PHE A 24 1.24 -1.10 12.91
N GLN A 25 2.19 -0.38 13.54
CA GLN A 25 3.60 -0.77 13.53
C GLN A 25 3.80 -2.14 14.18
N LYS A 26 3.15 -2.39 15.32
CA LYS A 26 3.15 -3.72 15.95
C LYS A 26 2.56 -4.80 15.05
N ALA A 27 1.48 -4.49 14.33
CA ALA A 27 0.89 -5.42 13.37
C ALA A 27 1.86 -5.71 12.21
N PHE A 28 2.54 -4.71 11.67
CA PHE A 28 3.59 -4.87 10.66
C PHE A 28 4.75 -5.74 11.15
N ASP A 29 5.25 -5.48 12.36
CA ASP A 29 6.37 -6.22 12.96
C ASP A 29 6.05 -7.68 13.23
N LEU A 30 4.82 -7.96 13.68
CA LEU A 30 4.37 -9.31 14.03
C LEU A 30 3.75 -10.05 12.86
N PHE A 31 3.54 -9.38 11.71
CA PHE A 31 2.98 -10.04 10.55
C PHE A 31 3.95 -11.12 10.07
N PRO A 32 3.49 -12.35 9.79
CA PRO A 32 4.36 -13.47 9.44
C PRO A 32 4.81 -13.41 7.97
N TRP A 33 5.45 -12.30 7.58
CA TRP A 33 5.83 -11.95 6.20
C TRP A 33 6.50 -13.11 5.46
N ASN A 34 7.59 -13.63 6.02
CA ASN A 34 8.39 -14.71 5.42
C ASN A 34 7.60 -16.02 5.25
N GLU A 35 6.67 -16.33 6.16
CA GLU A 35 5.84 -17.52 6.02
C GLU A 35 4.74 -17.33 4.97
N GLN A 36 4.18 -16.11 4.90
CA GLN A 36 3.11 -15.80 3.98
C GLN A 36 3.61 -15.68 2.54
N ILE A 37 4.78 -15.08 2.29
CA ILE A 37 5.29 -14.99 0.91
C ILE A 37 5.62 -16.38 0.33
N LYS A 38 6.21 -17.27 1.14
CA LYS A 38 6.41 -18.69 0.77
C LYS A 38 5.10 -19.43 0.47
N LYS A 39 4.00 -19.04 1.12
CA LYS A 39 2.67 -19.57 0.80
C LYS A 39 2.11 -18.96 -0.47
N ALA A 40 2.26 -17.64 -0.66
CA ALA A 40 1.77 -16.91 -1.83
C ALA A 40 2.39 -17.44 -3.13
N ASN A 41 3.68 -17.79 -3.12
CA ASN A 41 4.34 -18.40 -4.28
C ASN A 41 3.73 -19.74 -4.73
N LYS A 42 2.98 -20.43 -3.86
CA LYS A 42 2.24 -21.65 -4.23
C LYS A 42 0.88 -21.36 -4.88
N TYR A 43 0.42 -20.12 -4.79
CA TYR A 43 -0.87 -19.65 -5.27
C TYR A 43 -0.71 -18.29 -5.99
N PRO A 44 0.00 -18.24 -7.13
CA PRO A 44 0.31 -16.97 -7.81
C PRO A 44 -0.93 -16.21 -8.28
N ASP A 45 -2.07 -16.88 -8.46
CA ASP A 45 -3.36 -16.28 -8.85
C ASP A 45 -4.19 -15.80 -7.63
N LYS A 46 -3.59 -15.73 -6.44
CA LYS A 46 -4.23 -15.29 -5.20
C LYS A 46 -3.55 -14.06 -4.63
N ALA A 47 -4.16 -13.47 -3.61
CA ALA A 47 -3.60 -12.31 -2.94
C ALA A 47 -2.23 -12.61 -2.32
N SER A 48 -1.30 -11.68 -2.53
CA SER A 48 -0.07 -11.57 -1.75
C SER A 48 -0.39 -11.15 -0.31
N PRO A 49 0.48 -11.47 0.67
CA PRO A 49 0.37 -10.92 2.00
C PRO A 49 0.41 -9.40 1.95
N THR A 50 -0.59 -8.74 2.55
CA THR A 50 -0.71 -7.28 2.52
C THR A 50 -1.31 -6.77 3.81
N ILE A 51 -0.78 -5.66 4.34
CA ILE A 51 -1.43 -4.87 5.39
C ILE A 51 -1.79 -3.50 4.85
N THR A 52 -2.99 -3.02 5.18
CA THR A 52 -3.55 -1.78 4.65
C THR A 52 -4.05 -0.88 5.77
N THR A 53 -3.78 0.41 5.66
CA THR A 53 -4.38 1.47 6.48
C THR A 53 -4.93 2.58 5.60
N SER A 54 -6.00 3.23 6.06
CA SER A 54 -6.73 4.24 5.30
C SER A 54 -6.99 5.45 6.18
N ASP A 55 -6.62 6.64 5.71
CA ASP A 55 -7.11 7.90 6.26
C ASP A 55 -8.36 8.33 5.50
N LEU A 56 -9.52 7.98 6.03
CA LEU A 56 -10.82 8.25 5.42
C LEU A 56 -11.09 9.77 5.29
N LYS A 57 -10.54 10.59 6.17
CA LYS A 57 -10.75 12.05 6.13
C LYS A 57 -10.04 12.69 4.93
N ASN A 58 -8.86 12.18 4.60
CA ASN A 58 -8.02 12.67 3.49
C ASN A 58 -8.12 11.79 2.24
N GLU A 59 -8.98 10.76 2.28
CA GLU A 59 -9.21 9.79 1.21
C GLU A 59 -7.94 9.04 0.73
N LYS A 60 -6.96 8.88 1.62
CA LYS A 60 -5.65 8.28 1.33
C LYS A 60 -5.56 6.87 1.86
N VAL A 61 -4.99 5.96 1.09
CA VAL A 61 -4.73 4.58 1.48
C VAL A 61 -3.25 4.30 1.35
N PHE A 62 -2.70 3.61 2.34
CA PHE A 62 -1.34 3.11 2.34
C PHE A 62 -1.38 1.61 2.61
N TRP A 63 -0.79 0.84 1.71
CA TRP A 63 -0.64 -0.60 1.88
C TRP A 63 0.81 -1.03 1.69
N ILE A 64 1.16 -2.11 2.38
CA ILE A 64 2.47 -2.75 2.34
C ILE A 64 2.21 -4.21 2.01
N SER A 65 2.76 -4.68 0.89
CA SER A 65 2.78 -6.08 0.48
C SER A 65 4.20 -6.61 0.46
N MET A 66 4.37 -7.93 0.47
CA MET A 66 5.68 -8.56 0.27
C MET A 66 5.69 -9.33 -1.04
N ALA A 67 6.81 -9.26 -1.75
CA ALA A 67 7.09 -10.01 -2.96
C ALA A 67 8.47 -10.67 -2.87
N GLU A 68 8.65 -11.78 -3.58
CA GLU A 68 9.94 -12.45 -3.76
C GLU A 68 10.36 -12.35 -5.23
N ASN A 69 11.65 -12.06 -5.46
CA ASN A 69 12.29 -12.14 -6.76
C ASN A 69 13.54 -13.03 -6.65
N GLY A 70 13.43 -14.27 -7.11
CA GLY A 70 14.49 -15.26 -6.92
C GLY A 70 14.70 -15.60 -5.44
N ASN A 71 15.88 -15.28 -4.89
CA ASN A 71 16.22 -15.55 -3.49
C ASN A 71 16.04 -14.33 -2.57
N GLU A 72 15.63 -13.20 -3.12
CA GLU A 72 15.47 -11.94 -2.38
C GLU A 72 13.99 -11.65 -2.16
N SER A 73 13.65 -11.25 -0.93
CA SER A 73 12.31 -10.82 -0.55
C SER A 73 12.34 -9.34 -0.19
N GLY A 74 11.40 -8.57 -0.73
CA GLY A 74 11.25 -7.15 -0.45
C GLY A 74 9.79 -6.77 -0.27
N TYR A 75 9.56 -5.52 0.10
CA TYR A 75 8.23 -4.94 0.21
C TYR A 75 7.86 -4.21 -1.07
N ILE A 76 6.60 -4.31 -1.46
CA ILE A 76 5.96 -3.38 -2.38
C ILE A 76 5.08 -2.48 -1.52
N ILE A 77 5.33 -1.18 -1.59
CA ILE A 77 4.45 -0.20 -0.98
C ILE A 77 3.51 0.36 -2.04
N GLY A 78 2.27 0.63 -1.66
CA GLY A 78 1.34 1.35 -2.51
C GLY A 78 0.65 2.47 -1.77
N TYR A 79 0.54 3.59 -2.48
CA TYR A 79 -0.10 4.81 -1.99
C TYR A 79 -1.21 5.21 -2.95
N ILE A 80 -2.44 5.22 -2.44
CA ILE A 80 -3.62 5.65 -3.19
C ILE A 80 -4.06 7.00 -2.64
N TYR A 81 -4.20 7.98 -3.53
CA TYR A 81 -4.58 9.34 -3.15
C TYR A 81 -5.46 10.01 -4.21
N PRO A 82 -6.27 11.02 -3.82
CA PRO A 82 -7.01 11.83 -4.79
C PRO A 82 -6.06 12.63 -5.69
N LYS A 83 -6.26 12.56 -7.01
CA LYS A 83 -5.47 13.28 -8.02
C LYS A 83 -6.39 13.97 -9.01
N GLU A 84 -6.10 15.23 -9.32
CA GLU A 84 -6.80 15.95 -10.38
C GLU A 84 -6.33 15.46 -11.75
N LYS A 85 -7.27 15.07 -12.61
CA LYS A 85 -7.03 14.69 -14.00
C LYS A 85 -7.89 15.54 -14.92
N LYS A 86 -7.25 16.27 -15.82
CA LYS A 86 -7.96 17.03 -16.87
C LYS A 86 -8.49 16.06 -17.92
N THR A 87 -9.76 16.20 -18.27
CA THR A 87 -10.33 15.49 -19.41
C THR A 87 -9.96 16.24 -20.70
N PHE A 88 -9.48 15.53 -21.73
CA PHE A 88 -9.22 16.04 -23.08
C PHE A 88 -8.24 17.24 -23.21
N LEU A 89 -6.97 16.97 -23.62
CA LEU A 89 -6.00 17.95 -24.17
C LEU A 89 -5.96 19.35 -23.50
N GLY A 90 -6.20 19.43 -22.19
CA GLY A 90 -6.13 20.66 -21.41
C GLY A 90 -7.37 21.56 -21.37
N PHE A 91 -8.47 21.21 -22.08
CA PHE A 91 -9.67 22.06 -22.20
C PHE A 91 -10.94 21.51 -21.54
N GLY A 92 -10.96 20.25 -21.11
CA GLY A 92 -12.12 19.66 -20.44
C GLY A 92 -12.16 19.90 -18.93
N LYS A 93 -13.29 19.50 -18.33
CA LYS A 93 -13.51 19.59 -16.87
C LYS A 93 -12.45 18.77 -16.13
N THR A 94 -11.95 19.32 -15.03
CA THR A 94 -11.12 18.56 -14.08
C THR A 94 -12.01 17.52 -13.40
N LYS A 95 -11.58 16.25 -13.41
CA LYS A 95 -12.15 15.21 -12.55
C LYS A 95 -11.13 14.83 -11.48
N THR A 96 -11.60 14.60 -10.27
CA THR A 96 -10.80 13.93 -9.24
C THR A 96 -10.87 12.44 -9.48
N ILE A 97 -9.71 11.79 -9.56
CA ILE A 97 -9.57 10.34 -9.64
C ILE A 97 -8.81 9.83 -8.42
N ARG A 98 -8.88 8.52 -8.16
CA ARG A 98 -7.98 7.86 -7.22
C ARG A 98 -6.76 7.36 -8.00
N TRP A 99 -5.56 7.78 -7.60
CA TRP A 99 -4.31 7.39 -8.26
C TRP A 99 -3.50 6.51 -7.32
N LEU A 100 -3.07 5.36 -7.81
CA LEU A 100 -2.15 4.45 -7.15
C LEU A 100 -0.74 4.68 -7.70
N GLU A 101 0.22 4.89 -6.80
CA GLU A 101 1.66 4.77 -7.06
C GLU A 101 2.20 3.59 -6.24
N MET A 102 3.03 2.75 -6.85
CA MET A 102 3.65 1.59 -6.24
C MET A 102 5.16 1.66 -6.34
N PHE A 103 5.86 1.27 -5.28
CA PHE A 103 7.33 1.30 -5.22
C PHE A 103 7.88 0.06 -4.52
N THR A 104 9.10 -0.35 -4.84
CA THR A 104 9.80 -1.43 -4.13
C THR A 104 10.70 -0.89 -3.02
N VAL A 105 10.74 -1.61 -1.89
CA VAL A 105 11.54 -1.27 -0.71
C VAL A 105 12.09 -2.54 -0.08
N GLU A 106 13.41 -2.66 0.03
CA GLU A 106 14.05 -3.78 0.73
C GLU A 106 14.30 -3.46 2.22
N ASP A 107 14.64 -2.20 2.52
CA ASP A 107 14.97 -1.78 3.89
C ASP A 107 13.70 -1.62 4.75
N LYS A 108 13.54 -2.51 5.73
CA LYS A 108 12.45 -2.45 6.71
C LYS A 108 12.44 -1.12 7.49
N ASN A 109 13.60 -0.53 7.81
CA ASN A 109 13.64 0.75 8.52
C ASN A 109 13.01 1.86 7.69
N LYS A 110 13.16 1.80 6.36
CA LYS A 110 12.50 2.74 5.46
C LYS A 110 10.98 2.56 5.48
N VAL A 111 10.49 1.33 5.54
CA VAL A 111 9.06 1.05 5.71
C VAL A 111 8.54 1.62 7.03
N ASP A 112 9.27 1.45 8.14
CA ASP A 112 8.90 2.00 9.45
C ASP A 112 8.83 3.54 9.44
N GLU A 113 9.77 4.21 8.76
CA GLU A 113 9.74 5.65 8.54
C GLU A 113 8.46 6.08 7.80
N LEU A 114 8.12 5.38 6.72
CA LEU A 114 6.94 5.66 5.91
C LEU A 114 5.64 5.46 6.69
N ILE A 115 5.54 4.38 7.49
CA ILE A 115 4.42 4.15 8.41
C ILE A 115 4.27 5.37 9.33
N LYS A 116 5.36 5.81 9.98
CA LYS A 116 5.33 6.95 10.89
C LYS A 116 4.87 8.23 10.19
N LEU A 117 5.39 8.53 9.00
CA LEU A 117 5.02 9.72 8.24
C LEU A 117 3.53 9.71 7.85
N PHE A 118 3.01 8.56 7.41
CA PHE A 118 1.60 8.42 7.04
C PHE A 118 0.67 8.64 8.24
N PHE A 119 0.95 8.02 9.38
CA PHE A 119 0.14 8.17 10.60
C PHE A 119 0.20 9.58 11.20
N ASN A 120 1.33 10.28 11.03
CA ASN A 120 1.45 11.69 11.40
C ASN A 120 0.74 12.65 10.42
N ARG A 121 0.18 12.12 9.31
CA ARG A 121 -0.37 12.90 8.20
C ARG A 121 0.62 13.88 7.57
N ASP A 122 1.92 13.61 7.72
CA ASP A 122 2.97 14.36 7.04
C ASP A 122 3.11 13.85 5.60
N TYR A 123 2.08 14.10 4.80
CA TYR A 123 2.01 13.59 3.43
C TYR A 123 3.07 14.20 2.52
N SER A 124 3.50 15.43 2.80
CA SER A 124 4.56 16.07 2.02
C SER A 124 5.88 15.29 2.14
N SER A 125 6.28 14.97 3.37
CA SER A 125 7.48 14.16 3.64
C SER A 125 7.30 12.71 3.21
N PHE A 126 6.11 12.12 3.40
CA PHE A 126 5.78 10.78 2.94
C PHE A 126 5.93 10.66 1.42
N GLU A 127 5.28 11.54 0.66
CA GLU A 127 5.32 11.53 -0.80
C GLU A 127 6.72 11.81 -1.35
N THR A 128 7.45 12.73 -0.72
CA THR A 128 8.86 12.99 -1.05
C THR A 128 9.73 11.76 -0.79
N SER A 129 9.40 10.96 0.24
CA SER A 129 10.16 9.76 0.60
C SER A 129 9.86 8.60 -0.33
N ILE A 130 8.59 8.32 -0.64
CA ILE A 130 8.23 7.20 -1.51
C ILE A 130 8.72 7.41 -2.95
N ARG A 131 8.70 8.64 -3.47
CA ARG A 131 9.13 8.96 -4.84
C ARG A 131 10.66 8.91 -5.05
N LYS A 132 11.43 8.61 -4.00
CA LYS A 132 12.87 8.33 -4.06
C LYS A 132 13.17 6.84 -4.14
N LEU A 133 12.17 5.99 -3.97
CA LEU A 133 12.27 4.56 -4.10
C LEU A 133 12.17 4.15 -5.56
N ASP A 134 12.45 2.89 -5.83
CA ASP A 134 12.35 2.33 -7.18
C ASP A 134 10.88 2.20 -7.58
N ASP A 135 10.53 2.80 -8.72
CA ASP A 135 9.17 2.77 -9.28
C ASP A 135 8.79 1.36 -9.69
N PHE A 136 7.67 0.88 -9.16
CA PHE A 136 7.08 -0.41 -9.53
C PHE A 136 5.92 -0.23 -10.53
N GLY A 137 5.30 0.95 -10.53
CA GLY A 137 4.23 1.28 -11.46
C GLY A 137 3.17 2.19 -10.85
N GLN A 138 2.28 2.68 -11.72
CA GLN A 138 1.22 3.61 -11.34
C GLN A 138 -0.01 3.46 -12.23
N MET A 139 -1.18 3.63 -11.65
CA MET A 139 -2.46 3.51 -12.38
C MET A 139 -3.60 4.26 -11.68
N GLU A 140 -4.70 4.48 -12.42
CA GLU A 140 -5.97 4.90 -11.81
C GLU A 140 -6.46 3.69 -10.97
N SER A 141 -6.67 3.90 -9.67
CA SER A 141 -7.15 2.84 -8.78
C SER A 141 -8.66 2.69 -8.96
N GLU A 142 -9.09 1.47 -9.23
CA GLU A 142 -10.50 1.09 -9.31
C GLU A 142 -11.08 0.70 -7.95
N ASP A 143 -10.30 0.79 -6.87
CA ASP A 143 -10.74 0.37 -5.54
C ASP A 143 -12.03 1.10 -5.21
N LEU A 144 -13.10 0.29 -5.13
CA LEU A 144 -14.39 0.69 -4.60
C LEU A 144 -14.11 1.19 -3.20
N ALA A 145 -14.04 2.52 -3.02
CA ALA A 145 -14.21 3.13 -1.73
C ALA A 145 -15.52 2.56 -1.17
N LYS A 146 -15.42 1.60 -0.25
CA LYS A 146 -16.52 1.09 0.54
C LYS A 146 -16.61 1.92 1.81
#